data_AF-A0A7C7MK01-F1
#
_entry.id   AF-A0A7C7MK01-F1
#
_cell.length_a   1.000
_cell.length_b   1.000
_cell.length_c   1.000
_cell.angle_alpha   90.00
_cell.angle_beta   90.00
_cell.angle_gamma   90.00
#
_symmetry.space_group_name_H-M   'P 1'
#
loop_
_entity.id
_entity.type
_entity.pdbx_description
1 polymer ?
#
loop_
_entity_poly.entity_id
_entity_poly.type
_entity_poly.pdbx_seq_one_letter_code
_entity_poly.pdbx_strand_id
1 'polypeptide(L)' 'VVGEDVKLINTPTDDNRSYHISSQKIKDELGFVTTHTIRNAVEDLCTAFDKGLLPNSLDNEMYFNIKRMQNLDLI' A
#
# COMPACT_ATOMS: atom_id res chain seq x y z
N VAL A 1 6.11 3.26 15.84
CA VAL A 1 4.71 3.77 15.89
C VAL A 1 4.64 4.89 14.87
N VAL A 2 3.61 4.95 14.02
CA VAL A 2 3.53 5.94 12.92
C VAL A 2 3.37 7.37 13.47
N GLY A 3 2.77 7.53 14.64
CA GLY A 3 2.67 8.79 15.38
C GLY A 3 1.63 8.67 16.51
N GLU A 4 1.78 9.47 17.57
CA GLU A 4 0.78 9.55 18.66
C GLU A 4 -0.46 10.36 18.25
N ASP A 5 -0.35 11.12 17.16
CA ASP A 5 -1.42 11.91 16.56
C ASP A 5 -2.38 11.08 15.68
N VAL A 6 -2.01 9.84 15.38
CA VAL A 6 -2.85 8.90 14.61
C VAL A 6 -4.01 8.41 15.47
N LYS A 7 -5.23 8.81 15.11
CA LYS A 7 -6.45 8.39 15.81
C LYS A 7 -7.05 7.15 15.14
N LEU A 8 -7.31 6.12 15.93
CA LEU A 8 -8.13 4.98 15.49
C LEU A 8 -9.61 5.38 15.58
N ILE A 9 -10.29 5.42 14.45
CA ILE A 9 -11.72 5.72 14.36
C ILE A 9 -12.42 4.49 13.78
N ASN A 10 -13.41 3.96 14.50
CA ASN A 10 -14.19 2.82 14.05
C ASN A 10 -15.58 3.30 13.62
N THR A 11 -15.93 3.04 12.37
CA THR A 11 -17.26 3.34 11.81
C THR A 11 -17.87 2.07 11.23
N PRO A 12 -19.18 1.80 11.45
CA PRO A 12 -19.85 0.70 10.77
C PRO A 12 -19.75 0.84 9.25
N THR A 13 -19.57 -0.28 8.56
CA THR A 13 -19.56 -0.37 7.09
C THR A 13 -20.27 -1.65 6.67
N ASP A 14 -20.92 -1.61 5.51
CA ASP A 14 -21.49 -2.76 4.83
C ASP A 14 -20.50 -3.41 3.83
N ASP A 15 -19.27 -2.90 3.78
CA ASP A 15 -18.19 -3.47 2.99
C ASP A 15 -17.64 -4.75 3.63
N ASN A 16 -18.17 -5.89 3.17
CA ASN A 16 -17.78 -7.22 3.62
C ASN A 16 -16.57 -7.79 2.86
N ARG A 17 -15.87 -6.99 2.06
CA ARG A 17 -14.75 -7.50 1.24
C ARG A 17 -13.56 -7.87 2.12
N SER A 18 -13.30 -9.17 2.22
CA SER A 18 -12.10 -9.73 2.84
C SER A 18 -11.43 -10.69 1.87
N TYR A 19 -10.26 -10.30 1.35
CA TYR A 19 -9.47 -11.14 0.47
C TYR A 19 -8.30 -11.76 1.24
N HIS A 20 -8.12 -13.06 1.06
CA HIS A 20 -6.97 -13.79 1.57
C HIS A 20 -6.25 -14.45 0.40
N ILE A 21 -4.93 -14.26 0.31
CA ILE A 21 -4.10 -14.86 -0.73
C ILE A 21 -3.26 -15.95 -0.08
N SER A 22 -3.28 -17.14 -0.67
CA SER A 22 -2.32 -18.20 -0.35
C SER A 22 -1.12 -18.11 -1.29
N SER A 23 0.09 -18.02 -0.73
CA SER A 23 1.35 -18.02 -1.49
C SER A 23 1.90 -19.42 -1.74
N GLN A 24 1.14 -20.47 -1.43
CA GLN A 24 1.61 -21.86 -1.48
C GLN A 24 2.12 -22.25 -2.87
N LYS A 25 1.35 -21.97 -3.92
CA LYS A 25 1.75 -22.30 -5.30
C LYS A 25 3.06 -21.63 -5.72
N ILE A 26 3.27 -20.37 -5.35
CA ILE A 26 4.50 -19.63 -5.68
C ILE A 26 5.71 -20.26 -4.98
N LYS A 27 5.55 -20.69 -3.72
CA LYS A 27 6.59 -21.41 -2.99
C LYS A 27 6.91 -22.75 -3.66
N ASP A 28 5.89 -23.51 -4.06
CA ASP A 28 6.09 -24.85 -4.62
C ASP A 28 6.75 -24.81 -6.00
N GLU A 29 6.34 -23.87 -6.86
CA GLU A 29 6.84 -23.77 -8.23
C GLU A 29 8.18 -23.03 -8.32
N LEU A 30 8.39 -22.01 -7.49
CA LEU A 30 9.52 -21.08 -7.62
C LEU A 30 10.47 -21.09 -6.42
N GLY A 31 10.14 -21.81 -5.34
CA GLY A 31 10.88 -21.76 -4.07
C GLY A 31 10.82 -20.42 -3.37
N PHE A 32 9.97 -19.49 -3.84
CA PHE A 32 9.92 -18.13 -3.33
C PHE A 32 9.11 -18.04 -2.03
N VAL A 33 9.69 -17.36 -1.04
CA VAL A 33 9.03 -17.04 0.23
C VAL A 33 9.30 -15.58 0.59
N THR A 34 8.29 -14.92 1.17
CA THR A 34 8.46 -13.55 1.66
C THR A 34 9.35 -13.57 2.90
N THR A 35 10.32 -12.65 2.94
CA THR A 35 11.27 -12.52 4.06
C THR A 35 10.98 -11.33 4.95
N HIS A 36 10.04 -10.47 4.55
CA HIS A 36 9.66 -9.24 5.26
C HIS A 36 8.21 -9.33 5.73
N THR A 37 7.96 -8.72 6.89
CA THR A 37 6.64 -8.65 7.49
C THR A 37 5.90 -7.38 7.07
N ILE A 38 4.58 -7.32 7.34
CA ILE A 38 3.78 -6.09 7.17
C ILE A 38 4.38 -4.94 7.99
N ARG A 39 4.89 -5.22 9.20
CA ARG A 39 5.55 -4.22 10.04
C ARG A 39 6.76 -3.61 9.33
N ASN A 40 7.62 -4.43 8.74
CA ASN A 40 8.79 -3.93 8.02
C ASN A 40 8.36 -3.04 6.84
N ALA A 41 7.35 -3.46 6.08
CA ALA A 41 6.84 -2.66 4.97
C ALA A 41 6.30 -1.28 5.44
N VAL A 42 5.61 -1.22 6.58
CA VAL A 42 5.13 0.06 7.14
C VAL A 42 6.29 0.92 7.64
N GLU A 43 7.29 0.33 8.30
CA GLU A 43 8.49 1.04 8.77
C GLU A 43 9.32 1.61 7.62
N ASP A 44 9.47 0.85 6.52
CA ASP A 44 10.14 1.30 5.31
C ASP A 44 9.40 2.46 4.63
N LEU A 45 8.06 2.41 4.61
CA LEU A 45 7.24 3.52 4.10
C LEU A 45 7.42 4.78 4.94
N CYS A 46 7.32 4.70 6.28
CA CYS A 46 7.57 5.83 7.16
C CYS A 46 8.97 6.43 6.90
N THR A 47 9.98 5.57 6.83
CA THR A 47 11.36 5.99 6.55
C THR A 47 11.49 6.69 5.20
N ALA A 48 10.78 6.21 4.17
CA ALA A 48 10.80 6.83 2.84
C ALA A 48 10.13 8.21 2.84
N PHE A 49 9.03 8.39 3.58
CA PHE A 49 8.38 9.69 3.76
C PHE A 49 9.29 10.66 4.53
N ASP A 50 9.88 10.23 5.64
CA ASP A 50 10.80 11.05 6.45
C ASP A 50 12.01 11.53 5.63
N LYS A 51 12.49 10.68 4.71
CA LYS A 51 13.60 11.00 3.80
C LYS A 51 13.17 11.77 2.56
N GLY A 52 11.88 12.05 2.38
CA GLY A 52 11.37 12.75 1.19
C GLY A 52 11.53 11.97 -0.13
N LEU A 53 11.60 10.64 -0.08
CA LEU A 53 11.79 9.79 -1.25
C LEU A 53 10.53 9.64 -2.11
N LEU A 54 9.37 10.06 -1.59
CA LEU A 54 8.07 10.03 -2.25
C LEU A 54 7.54 11.47 -2.46
N PRO A 55 8.16 12.26 -3.34
CA PRO A 55 7.81 13.67 -3.50
C PRO A 55 6.40 13.81 -4.10
N ASN A 56 5.57 14.64 -3.46
CA ASN A 56 4.21 14.98 -3.90
C ASN A 56 3.33 13.74 -4.14
N SER A 57 3.55 12.64 -3.43
CA SER A 57 2.89 11.34 -3.72
C SER A 57 1.39 11.32 -3.44
N LEU A 58 0.85 12.34 -2.78
CA LEU A 58 -0.59 12.50 -2.54
C LEU A 58 -1.29 13.38 -3.58
N ASP A 59 -0.52 14.08 -4.43
CA ASP A 59 -1.04 15.05 -5.40
C ASP A 59 -0.69 14.68 -6.84
N ASN A 60 0.52 14.17 -7.07
CA ASN A 60 1.05 13.88 -8.40
C ASN A 60 0.32 12.69 -9.04
N GLU A 61 -0.27 12.91 -10.21
CA GLU A 61 -1.02 11.90 -10.99
C GLU A 61 -0.26 10.60 -11.24
N MET A 62 1.07 10.63 -11.25
CA MET A 62 1.90 9.44 -11.47
C MET A 62 1.71 8.37 -10.39
N TYR A 63 1.16 8.73 -9.23
CA TYR A 63 0.82 7.82 -8.15
C TYR A 63 -0.65 7.35 -8.17
N PHE A 64 -1.46 7.81 -9.14
CA PHE A 64 -2.89 7.53 -9.22
C PHE A 64 -3.28 7.04 -10.61
N ASN A 65 -3.47 5.72 -10.76
CA ASN A 65 -3.81 5.11 -12.05
C ASN A 65 -5.00 5.77 -12.75
N ILE A 66 -6.10 6.02 -12.04
CA ILE A 66 -7.30 6.64 -12.64
C ILE A 66 -7.05 8.09 -13.05
N LYS A 67 -6.44 8.91 -12.18
CA LYS A 67 -6.11 10.31 -12.54
C LYS A 67 -5.18 10.35 -13.75
N ARG A 68 -4.18 9.46 -13.81
CA ARG A 68 -3.27 9.35 -14.94
C ARG A 68 -3.98 8.97 -16.23
N MET A 69 -4.90 7.99 -16.18
CA MET A 69 -5.69 7.59 -17.35
C MET A 69 -6.59 8.72 -17.85
N GLN A 70 -7.23 9.47 -16.96
CA GLN A 70 -8.02 10.65 -17.31
C GLN A 70 -7.16 11.74 -17.97
N ASN A 71 -5.98 12.02 -17.43
CA ASN A 71 -5.07 13.03 -17.99
C ASN A 71 -4.44 12.62 -19.33
N LEU A 72 -4.54 11.34 -19.69
CA LEU A 72 -4.11 10.79 -20.98
C LEU A 72 -5.29 10.53 -21.94
N ASP A 73 -6.51 10.92 -21.57
CA ASP A 73 -7.73 10.68 -22.35
C ASP A 73 -7.94 9.19 -22.71
N LEU A 74 -7.56 8.29 -21.81
CA LEU A 74 -7.75 6.83 -21.98
C LEU A 74 -9.12 6.35 -21.48
N ILE A 75 -9.81 7.18 -20.69
CA ILE A 75 -11.16 6.96 -20.13
C ILE A 75 -11.90 8.29 -20.01
#